data_AF-W1VCL3-F1
#
_entry.id   AF-W1VCL3-F1
#
_cell.length_a   1.000
_cell.length_b   1.000
_cell.length_c   1.000
_cell.angle_alpha   90.00
_cell.angle_beta   90.00
_cell.angle_gamma   90.00
#
_symmetry.space_group_name_H-M   'P 1'
#
loop_
_entity.id
_entity.type
_entity.pdbx_description
1 polymer ?
#
loop_
_entity_poly.entity_id
_entity_poly.type
_entity_poly.pdbx_seq_one_letter_code
_entity_poly.pdbx_strand_id
1 'polypeptide(L)'
;MPTRKKPARKKTTRPTPRLRPPATEYTCPRCLARVLTGWDDDLMASKQTIDAAPVTALGELDAWEAGLACFELVGQRISWRDHWRVATRPASTASVHPTHRCHLHLERAPHTPGTTETSWPGHPDQPPY
;
A
#
# COMPACT_ATOMS: atom_id res chain seq x y z
N MET A 1 2.08 46.76 52.62
CA MET A 1 1.38 45.63 51.97
C MET A 1 2.38 44.79 51.20
N PRO A 2 2.50 43.47 51.42
CA PRO A 2 3.46 42.65 50.67
C PRO A 2 2.85 42.19 49.33
N THR A 3 3.60 42.34 48.24
CA THR A 3 3.20 41.93 46.89
C THR A 3 3.41 40.42 46.70
N ARG A 4 2.32 39.70 46.43
CA ARG A 4 2.30 38.25 46.19
C ARG A 4 2.93 37.95 44.82
N LYS A 5 4.13 37.37 44.79
CA LYS A 5 4.77 36.89 43.54
C LYS A 5 3.98 35.70 42.98
N LYS A 6 3.54 35.80 41.72
CA LYS A 6 2.87 34.70 40.99
C LYS A 6 3.89 33.59 40.68
N PRO A 7 3.54 32.30 40.83
CA PRO A 7 4.45 31.22 40.49
C PRO A 7 4.68 31.18 38.97
N ALA A 8 5.95 31.01 38.58
CA ALA A 8 6.35 30.87 37.19
C ALA A 8 5.76 29.57 36.61
N ARG A 9 4.95 29.70 35.55
CA ARG A 9 4.39 28.58 34.80
C ARG A 9 5.55 27.80 34.16
N LYS A 10 5.85 26.60 34.68
CA LYS A 10 6.78 25.65 34.02
C LYS A 10 6.28 25.45 32.59
N LYS A 11 7.10 25.83 31.60
CA LYS A 11 6.89 25.44 30.20
C LYS A 11 7.05 23.92 30.17
N THR A 12 5.93 23.20 30.15
CA THR A 12 5.94 21.78 29.78
C THR A 12 6.41 21.71 28.35
N THR A 13 7.66 21.28 28.15
CA THR A 13 8.18 20.91 26.85
C THR A 13 7.23 19.84 26.31
N ARG A 14 6.38 20.19 25.34
CA ARG A 14 5.55 19.21 24.65
C ARG A 14 6.48 18.11 24.15
N PRO A 15 6.19 16.82 24.42
CA PRO A 15 7.00 15.76 23.85
C PRO A 15 7.03 15.96 22.34
N THR A 16 8.24 16.01 21.79
CA THR A 16 8.45 16.03 20.35
C THR A 16 7.66 14.85 19.78
N PRO A 17 6.78 15.04 18.78
CA PRO A 17 6.09 13.91 18.19
C PRO A 17 7.17 12.95 17.70
N ARG A 18 7.16 11.71 18.19
CA ARG A 18 8.08 10.67 17.71
C ARG A 18 7.83 10.57 16.21
N LEU A 19 8.76 11.10 15.42
CA LEU A 19 8.70 11.04 13.96
C LEU A 19 8.66 9.55 13.60
N ARG A 20 7.59 9.12 12.93
CA ARG A 20 7.45 7.74 12.46
C ARG A 20 8.62 7.44 11.51
N PRO A 21 9.12 6.19 11.49
CA PRO A 21 10.24 5.84 10.62
C PRO A 21 9.87 6.08 9.15
N PRO A 22 10.87 6.45 8.31
CA PRO A 22 10.64 6.67 6.89
C PRO A 22 10.17 5.39 6.19
N ALA A 23 9.48 5.57 5.06
CA ALA A 23 9.13 4.47 4.18
C ALA A 23 10.40 3.75 3.71
N THR A 24 10.42 2.43 3.85
CA THR A 24 11.51 1.57 3.42
C THR A 24 11.15 0.90 2.12
N GLU A 25 12.08 0.90 1.17
CA GLU A 25 11.92 0.21 -0.10
C GLU A 25 12.35 -1.24 0.01
N TYR A 26 11.58 -2.15 -0.59
CA TYR A 26 11.96 -3.54 -0.78
C TYR A 26 11.30 -4.12 -2.04
N THR A 27 11.77 -5.29 -2.45
CA THR A 27 11.17 -6.05 -3.55
C THR A 27 10.12 -7.00 -3.00
N CYS A 28 8.89 -6.91 -3.50
CA CYS A 28 7.82 -7.81 -3.10
C CYS A 28 8.21 -9.27 -3.43
N PRO A 29 8.20 -10.21 -2.46
CA PRO A 29 8.64 -11.59 -2.69
C PRO A 29 7.69 -12.39 -3.59
N ARG A 30 6.48 -11.88 -3.86
CA ARG A 30 5.44 -12.59 -4.64
C ARG A 30 5.45 -12.19 -6.10
N CYS A 31 5.43 -10.89 -6.39
CA CYS A 31 5.38 -10.37 -7.76
C CYS A 31 6.67 -9.70 -8.22
N LEU A 32 7.72 -9.68 -7.37
CA LEU A 32 9.03 -9.09 -7.63
C LEU A 32 9.01 -7.59 -7.97
N ALA A 33 7.89 -6.91 -7.73
CA ALA A 33 7.76 -5.47 -7.93
C ALA A 33 8.46 -4.69 -6.80
N ARG A 34 8.97 -3.51 -7.13
CA ARG A 34 9.50 -2.55 -6.14
C ARG A 34 8.34 -1.92 -5.37
N VAL A 35 8.39 -2.01 -4.05
CA VAL A 35 7.35 -1.51 -3.15
C VAL A 35 7.96 -0.69 -2.03
N LEU A 36 7.20 0.28 -1.55
CA LEU A 36 7.53 1.08 -0.38
C LEU A 36 6.62 0.66 0.76
N THR A 37 7.17 0.55 1.97
CA THR A 37 6.36 0.33 3.18
C THR A 37 6.75 1.29 4.28
N GLY A 38 5.75 1.94 4.81
CA GLY A 38 5.90 2.95 5.85
C GLY A 38 4.61 3.07 6.65
N TRP A 39 4.66 3.89 7.69
CA TRP A 39 3.45 4.30 8.37
C TRP A 39 2.80 5.43 7.58
N ASP A 40 1.48 5.40 7.47
CA ASP A 40 0.75 6.59 7.03
C ASP A 40 0.99 7.77 7.98
N ASP A 41 0.63 8.98 7.59
CA ASP A 41 0.74 10.17 8.44
C ASP A 41 -0.56 10.49 9.20
N ASP A 42 -1.53 9.57 9.22
CA ASP A 42 -2.83 9.79 9.83
C ASP A 42 -2.79 9.58 11.36
N LEU A 43 -3.76 10.15 12.07
CA LEU A 43 -3.99 10.00 13.51
C LEU A 43 -4.12 8.52 13.89
N MET A 44 -4.75 7.71 13.03
CA MET A 44 -4.87 6.25 13.18
C MET A 44 -3.81 5.51 12.37
N ALA A 45 -2.54 5.83 12.67
CA ALA A 45 -1.34 5.23 12.10
C ALA A 45 -1.54 3.78 11.65
N SER A 46 -1.52 3.54 10.35
CA SER A 46 -1.50 2.17 9.82
C SER A 46 -0.26 1.96 8.97
N LYS A 47 0.28 0.75 9.00
CA LYS A 47 1.41 0.37 8.16
C LYS A 47 0.87 0.07 6.76
N GLN A 48 1.33 0.84 5.78
CA GLN A 48 0.88 0.78 4.40
C GLN A 48 1.99 0.24 3.49
N THR A 49 1.60 -0.53 2.48
CA THR A 49 2.47 -1.01 1.42
C THR A 49 1.95 -0.49 0.09
N ILE A 50 2.78 0.30 -0.60
CA ILE A 50 2.43 1.01 -1.84
C ILE A 50 3.42 0.65 -2.95
N ASP A 51 3.02 0.81 -4.20
CA ASP A 51 3.92 0.64 -5.34
C ASP A 51 4.97 1.75 -5.36
N ALA A 52 6.24 1.41 -5.59
CA ALA A 52 7.32 2.40 -5.64
C ALA A 52 7.25 3.29 -6.89
N ALA A 53 6.63 2.79 -7.97
CA ALA A 53 6.39 3.57 -9.18
C ALA A 53 5.22 4.54 -8.95
N PRO A 54 5.41 5.84 -9.18
CA PRO A 54 4.31 6.80 -9.12
C PRO A 54 3.38 6.63 -10.33
N VAL A 55 2.13 7.06 -10.17
CA VAL A 55 1.10 7.05 -11.22
C VAL A 55 0.75 8.46 -11.69
N THR A 56 0.24 8.55 -12.92
CA THR A 56 -0.30 9.78 -13.48
C THR A 56 -1.71 10.05 -12.95
N ALA A 57 -2.30 11.22 -13.24
CA ALA A 57 -3.71 11.50 -12.94
C ALA A 57 -4.67 10.42 -13.48
N LEU A 58 -4.41 9.90 -14.68
CA LEU A 58 -5.20 8.81 -15.25
C LEU A 58 -5.01 7.51 -14.45
N GLY A 59 -3.76 7.18 -14.11
CA GLY A 59 -3.47 5.98 -13.30
C GLY A 59 -4.01 6.07 -11.86
N GLU A 60 -4.15 7.28 -11.30
CA GLU A 60 -4.85 7.49 -10.04
C GLU A 60 -6.34 7.14 -10.20
N LEU A 61 -7.01 7.59 -11.27
CA LEU A 61 -8.41 7.22 -11.54
C LEU A 61 -8.58 5.71 -11.72
N ASP A 62 -7.72 5.07 -12.52
CA ASP A 62 -7.71 3.61 -12.70
C ASP A 62 -7.50 2.86 -11.36
N ALA A 63 -6.75 3.46 -10.44
CA ALA A 63 -6.55 2.92 -9.10
C ALA A 63 -7.83 2.97 -8.26
N TRP A 64 -8.53 4.11 -8.27
CA TRP A 64 -9.80 4.31 -7.58
C TRP A 64 -10.92 3.41 -8.15
N GLU A 65 -11.02 3.29 -9.47
CA GLU A 65 -12.02 2.42 -10.11
C GLU A 65 -11.83 0.95 -9.73
N ALA A 66 -10.58 0.50 -9.54
CA ALA A 66 -10.32 -0.85 -9.03
C ALA A 66 -10.37 -0.96 -7.50
N GLY A 67 -10.88 0.06 -6.80
CA GLY A 67 -11.06 0.05 -5.34
C GLY A 67 -9.78 0.15 -4.53
N LEU A 68 -8.69 0.68 -5.11
CA LEU A 68 -7.47 0.93 -4.34
C LEU A 68 -7.46 2.27 -3.65
N ALA A 69 -6.82 2.31 -2.48
CA ALA A 69 -6.38 3.56 -1.90
C ALA A 69 -5.15 4.10 -2.64
N CYS A 70 -5.10 5.43 -2.76
CA CYS A 70 -3.97 6.16 -3.29
C CYS A 70 -3.28 6.95 -2.18
N PHE A 71 -1.97 7.04 -2.25
CA PHE A 71 -1.14 7.71 -1.26
C PHE A 71 -0.19 8.69 -1.93
N GLU A 72 0.09 9.79 -1.25
CA GLU A 72 1.12 10.73 -1.63
C GLU A 72 2.41 10.41 -0.88
N LEU A 73 3.55 10.42 -1.57
CA LEU A 73 4.86 10.30 -0.94
C LEU A 73 5.47 11.69 -0.73
N VAL A 74 5.32 12.23 0.48
CA VAL A 74 5.90 13.54 0.84
C VAL A 74 7.26 13.32 1.50
N GLY A 75 8.33 13.50 0.74
CA GLY A 75 9.68 13.12 1.16
C GLY A 75 9.81 11.60 1.26
N GLN A 76 9.80 11.06 2.48
CA GLN A 76 9.79 9.61 2.73
C GLN A 76 8.59 9.17 3.57
N ARG A 77 7.50 9.95 3.56
CA ARG A 77 6.29 9.68 4.35
C ARG A 77 5.11 9.40 3.45
N ILE A 78 4.35 8.37 3.80
CA ILE A 78 3.14 7.96 3.09
C ILE A 78 1.99 8.76 3.68
N SER A 79 1.26 9.51 2.85
CA SER A 79 0.08 10.26 3.27
C SER A 79 -1.13 9.78 2.48
N TRP A 80 -2.19 9.35 3.15
CA TRP A 80 -3.40 8.94 2.46
C TRP A 80 -4.04 10.11 1.71
N ARG A 81 -4.51 9.83 0.49
CA ARG A 81 -5.24 10.79 -0.32
C ARG A 81 -6.73 10.50 -0.20
N ASP A 82 -7.40 11.32 0.60
CA ASP A 82 -8.86 11.33 0.62
C ASP A 82 -9.43 11.92 -0.68
N HIS A 83 -10.73 11.69 -0.87
CA HIS A 83 -11.50 12.21 -2.01
C HIS A 83 -11.38 13.74 -2.22
N TRP A 84 -11.18 14.55 -1.17
CA TRP A 84 -11.04 16.01 -1.33
C TRP A 84 -9.66 16.37 -1.89
N ARG A 85 -8.61 15.67 -1.47
CA ARG A 85 -7.27 15.84 -2.04
C ARG A 85 -7.22 15.41 -3.50
N VAL A 86 -7.90 14.33 -3.88
CA VAL A 86 -7.99 13.90 -5.28
C VAL A 86 -8.64 14.99 -6.14
N ALA A 87 -9.76 15.55 -5.70
CA ALA A 87 -10.48 16.58 -6.44
C ALA A 87 -9.72 17.92 -6.54
N THR A 88 -9.01 18.31 -5.49
CA THR A 88 -8.34 19.62 -5.42
C THR A 88 -6.89 19.59 -5.91
N ARG A 89 -6.23 18.42 -5.92
CA ARG A 89 -4.82 18.24 -6.27
C ARG A 89 -4.63 16.89 -6.99
N PRO A 90 -5.07 16.75 -8.25
CA PRO A 90 -4.94 15.50 -8.99
C PRO A 90 -3.47 15.04 -9.07
N ALA A 91 -3.23 13.73 -9.19
CA ALA A 91 -1.89 13.18 -9.24
C ALA A 91 -1.02 13.85 -10.32
N SER A 92 0.14 14.33 -9.91
CA SER A 92 1.26 14.54 -10.84
C SER A 92 1.98 13.21 -11.02
N THR A 93 2.69 13.06 -12.15
CA THR A 93 3.41 11.83 -12.52
C THR A 93 4.42 11.31 -11.49
N ALA A 94 4.73 12.06 -10.43
CA ALA A 94 5.80 11.76 -9.49
C ALA A 94 5.39 11.64 -8.01
N SER A 95 4.15 11.96 -7.63
CA SER A 95 3.81 12.07 -6.19
C SER A 95 2.81 11.05 -5.67
N VAL A 96 2.05 10.40 -6.55
CA VAL A 96 0.95 9.52 -6.13
C VAL A 96 1.29 8.06 -6.40
N HIS A 97 1.03 7.23 -5.40
CA HIS A 97 1.37 5.82 -5.37
C HIS A 97 0.14 5.02 -4.90
N PRO A 98 -0.35 4.06 -5.71
CA PRO A 98 -1.47 3.23 -5.31
C PRO A 98 -1.05 2.17 -4.27
N THR A 99 -2.03 1.64 -3.53
CA THR A 99 -1.82 0.43 -2.70
C THR A 99 -1.29 -0.71 -3.54
N HIS A 100 -0.28 -1.41 -3.03
CA HIS A 100 0.31 -2.54 -3.73
C HIS A 100 -0.68 -3.70 -3.90
N ARG A 101 -0.94 -4.10 -5.14
CA ARG A 101 -1.99 -5.08 -5.51
C ARG A 101 -1.62 -6.56 -5.44
N CYS A 102 -0.38 -6.91 -5.07
CA CYS A 102 0.07 -8.30 -5.01
C CYS A 102 -0.91 -9.26 -4.28
N HIS A 103 -1.63 -8.76 -3.28
CA HIS A 103 -2.61 -9.54 -2.52
C HIS A 103 -3.95 -9.76 -3.27
N LEU A 104 -4.32 -8.89 -4.22
CA LEU A 104 -5.58 -8.95 -4.97
C LEU A 104 -5.54 -9.98 -6.11
N HIS A 105 -4.36 -10.32 -6.63
CA HIS A 105 -4.21 -11.38 -7.64
C HIS A 105 -4.49 -12.78 -7.08
N LEU A 106 -4.54 -12.96 -5.75
CA LEU A 106 -4.86 -14.25 -5.13
C LEU A 106 -6.36 -14.57 -5.18
N GLU A 107 -7.24 -13.59 -5.38
CA GLU A 107 -8.69 -13.82 -5.46
C GLU A 107 -9.14 -14.27 -6.84
N ARG A 108 -8.28 -14.14 -7.86
CA ARG A 108 -8.54 -14.63 -9.21
C ARG A 108 -7.65 -15.81 -9.57
N ALA A 109 -7.54 -16.79 -8.66
CA ALA A 109 -7.29 -18.14 -9.13
C ALA A 109 -8.50 -18.54 -9.98
N PRO A 110 -8.37 -18.84 -11.28
CA PRO A 110 -9.43 -19.54 -11.97
C PRO A 110 -9.73 -20.80 -11.15
N HIS A 111 -10.99 -21.02 -10.79
CA HIS A 111 -11.43 -22.34 -10.39
C HIS A 111 -10.94 -23.29 -11.48
N THR A 112 -9.94 -24.09 -11.20
CA THR A 112 -9.61 -25.24 -12.04
C THR A 112 -10.85 -26.12 -11.97
N PRO A 113 -11.65 -26.26 -13.04
CA PRO A 113 -12.56 -27.39 -13.09
C PRO A 113 -11.69 -28.63 -12.92
N GLY A 114 -12.13 -29.50 -12.01
CA GLY A 114 -11.38 -30.62 -11.49
C GLY A 114 -10.71 -31.43 -12.59
N THR A 115 -9.60 -32.03 -12.18
CA THR A 115 -8.90 -33.12 -12.85
C THR A 115 -9.90 -34.10 -13.47
N THR A 116 -10.26 -33.91 -14.74
CA THR A 116 -10.80 -35.00 -15.55
C THR A 116 -9.61 -35.87 -15.91
N GLU A 117 -9.64 -37.07 -15.38
CA GLU A 117 -8.81 -38.23 -15.66
C GLU A 117 -7.92 -38.12 -16.89
N THR A 118 -6.63 -38.30 -16.62
CA THR A 118 -5.59 -38.63 -17.58
C THR A 118 -5.97 -39.92 -18.33
N SER A 119 -6.72 -39.82 -19.42
CA SER A 119 -6.80 -40.90 -20.40
C SER A 119 -5.49 -40.93 -21.19
N TRP A 120 -4.53 -41.72 -20.72
CA TRP A 120 -3.35 -42.12 -21.49
C TRP A 120 -3.82 -43.01 -22.67
N PRO A 121 -3.63 -42.64 -23.95
CA PRO A 121 -3.77 -43.59 -25.05
C PRO A 121 -2.37 -44.15 -25.35
N GLY A 122 -2.06 -45.28 -24.75
CA GLY A 122 -0.75 -45.90 -24.92
C GLY A 122 -0.65 -47.27 -24.28
N HIS A 123 -1.57 -48.18 -24.59
CA HIS A 123 -1.32 -49.60 -24.39
C HIS A 123 -1.29 -50.28 -25.76
N PRO A 124 -0.13 -50.75 -26.25
CA PRO A 124 -0.08 -51.60 -27.42
C PRO A 124 -0.74 -52.94 -27.09
N ASP A 125 -1.53 -53.45 -28.03
CA ASP A 125 -2.01 -54.82 -28.08
C ASP A 125 -0.89 -55.81 -27.73
N GLN A 126 -1.04 -56.53 -26.63
CA GLN A 126 -0.37 -57.80 -26.40
C GLN A 126 -1.44 -58.90 -26.39
N PRO A 127 -1.40 -59.89 -27.31
CA PRO A 127 -1.89 -61.22 -26.99
C PRO A 127 -0.75 -61.95 -26.25
N PRO A 128 -1.06 -62.67 -25.16
CA PRO A 128 -1.11 -64.12 -25.34
C PRO A 128 -2.13 -64.82 -24.42
N TYR A 129 -2.84 -65.82 -24.95
CA TYR A 129 -2.90 -67.22 -24.46
C TYR A 129 -3.69 -68.05 -25.47
#